data_AF-A0A258KUJ7-F1
#
_entry.id   AF-A0A258KUJ7-F1
#
_cell.length_a   1.000
_cell.length_b   1.000
_cell.length_c   1.000
_cell.angle_alpha   90.00
_cell.angle_beta   90.00
_cell.angle_gamma   90.00
#
_symmetry.space_group_name_H-M   'P 1'
#
loop_
_entity.id
_entity.type
_entity.pdbx_description
1 polymer ?
#
loop_
_entity_poly.entity_id
_entity_poly.type
_entity_poly.pdbx_seq_one_letter_code
_entity_poly.pdbx_strand_id
1 'polypeptide(L)'
;MSINRTVGLEDRNGALVGRDPREMTTAELEQLGQQRMSPMKTLRLRCLDCCAGSTARVRLCVSVTCPSWPFRMGENPWRAAPSESKREQARALTARRMFLAENERQHRSSIETQEGAATTLPGKPRAAESTAGIGSKSEGGHDH
;
A
#
# COMPACT_ATOMS: atom_id res chain seq x y z
N MET A 1 -6.74 -1.81 22.44
CA MET A 1 -6.06 -0.66 21.81
C MET A 1 -6.80 0.60 22.23
N SER A 2 -6.10 1.60 22.75
CA SER A 2 -6.73 2.87 23.15
C SER A 2 -6.97 3.75 21.93
N ILE A 3 -8.16 4.32 21.77
CA ILE A 3 -8.49 5.21 20.66
C ILE A 3 -7.88 6.58 20.93
N ASN A 4 -6.98 7.05 20.06
CA ASN A 4 -6.38 8.38 20.18
C ASN A 4 -7.25 9.42 19.46
N ARG A 5 -8.23 9.99 20.16
CA ARG A 5 -9.19 10.93 19.55
C ARG A 5 -8.58 12.25 19.06
N THR A 6 -7.45 12.68 19.62
CA THR A 6 -6.86 13.98 19.27
C THR A 6 -6.30 14.02 17.86
N VAL A 7 -5.90 12.86 17.29
CA VAL A 7 -5.37 12.78 15.92
C VAL A 7 -6.37 13.22 14.85
N GLY A 8 -7.67 13.13 15.14
CA GLY A 8 -8.75 13.55 14.24
C GLY A 8 -9.19 15.01 14.42
N LEU A 9 -8.52 15.78 15.28
CA LEU A 9 -8.92 17.12 15.65
C LEU A 9 -7.82 18.14 15.30
N GLU A 10 -8.22 19.37 15.01
CA GLU A 10 -7.35 20.52 14.74
C GLU A 10 -7.87 21.76 15.46
N ASP A 11 -6.97 22.72 15.70
CA ASP A 11 -7.37 24.04 16.18
C ASP A 11 -7.73 24.94 15.00
N ARG A 12 -8.91 25.56 15.06
CA ARG A 12 -9.30 26.64 14.17
C ARG A 12 -9.74 27.85 14.98
N ASN A 13 -8.85 28.84 15.06
CA ASN A 13 -9.07 30.09 15.81
C ASN A 13 -9.33 29.85 17.30
N GLY A 14 -8.58 28.96 17.94
CA GLY A 14 -8.74 28.62 19.36
C GLY A 14 -9.90 27.66 19.64
N ALA A 15 -10.56 27.12 18.60
CA ALA A 15 -11.62 26.13 18.74
C ALA A 15 -11.16 24.77 18.22
N LEU A 16 -11.40 23.73 19.02
CA LEU A 16 -11.15 22.35 18.63
C LEU A 16 -12.24 21.88 17.65
N VAL A 17 -11.85 21.54 16.42
CA VAL A 17 -12.74 21.05 15.37
C VAL A 17 -12.23 19.74 14.78
N GLY A 18 -13.07 19.04 14.01
CA GLY A 18 -12.64 17.85 13.26
C GLY A 18 -11.79 18.20 12.04
N ARG A 19 -10.67 17.49 11.87
CA ARG A 19 -9.83 17.56 10.66
C ARG A 19 -10.58 17.03 9.44
N ASP A 20 -10.22 17.49 8.24
CA ASP A 20 -10.70 16.90 6.99
C ASP A 20 -10.09 15.49 6.80
N PRO A 21 -10.90 14.40 6.78
CA PRO A 21 -10.39 13.05 6.62
C PRO A 21 -9.66 12.81 5.29
N ARG A 22 -9.83 13.68 4.28
CA ARG A 22 -9.11 13.62 3.00
C ARG A 22 -7.65 14.06 3.12
N GLU A 23 -7.33 14.79 4.17
CA GLU A 23 -5.98 15.26 4.49
C GLU A 23 -5.30 14.37 5.56
N MET A 24 -5.96 13.28 5.96
CA MET A 24 -5.46 12.32 6.94
C MET A 24 -4.91 11.07 6.25
N THR A 25 -3.84 10.51 6.82
CA THR A 25 -3.30 9.23 6.41
C THR A 25 -4.19 8.07 6.89
N THR A 26 -4.07 6.90 6.24
CA THR A 26 -4.85 5.73 6.67
C THR A 26 -4.46 5.25 8.07
N ALA A 27 -3.19 5.42 8.47
CA ALA A 27 -2.73 5.07 9.81
C ALA A 27 -3.36 5.96 10.90
N GLU A 28 -3.55 7.26 10.62
CA GLU A 28 -4.26 8.16 11.55
C GLU A 28 -5.74 7.79 11.67
N LEU A 29 -6.39 7.43 10.56
CA LEU A 29 -7.78 6.95 10.58
C LEU A 29 -7.91 5.64 11.40
N GLU A 30 -6.95 4.73 11.28
CA GLU A 30 -6.90 3.48 12.06
C GLU A 30 -6.72 3.75 13.57
N GLN A 31 -5.94 4.76 13.96
CA GLN A 31 -5.81 5.20 15.37
C GLN A 31 -7.14 5.72 15.96
N LEU A 32 -8.03 6.22 15.09
CA LEU A 32 -9.41 6.59 15.45
C LEU A 32 -10.37 5.40 15.50
N GLY A 33 -9.87 4.17 15.31
CA GLY A 33 -10.67 2.96 15.22
C GLY A 33 -11.44 2.82 13.91
N GLN A 34 -11.12 3.62 12.88
CA GLN A 34 -11.73 3.47 11.57
C GLN A 34 -11.12 2.27 10.83
N GLN A 35 -11.96 1.55 10.11
CA GLN A 35 -11.56 0.38 9.33
C GLN A 35 -11.91 0.58 7.86
N ARG A 36 -11.04 0.09 6.97
CA ARG A 36 -11.32 0.07 5.53
C ARG A 36 -12.51 -0.86 5.26
N MET A 37 -13.58 -0.30 4.73
CA MET A 37 -14.77 -1.05 4.34
C MET A 37 -15.51 -0.36 3.19
N SER A 38 -16.44 -1.09 2.56
CA SER A 38 -17.26 -0.50 1.50
C SER A 38 -18.19 0.59 2.09
N PRO A 39 -18.52 1.63 1.31
CA PRO A 39 -19.48 2.65 1.75
C PRO A 39 -20.82 2.07 2.22
N MET A 40 -21.25 0.97 1.59
CA MET A 40 -22.48 0.27 1.97
C MET A 40 -22.39 -0.37 3.36
N LYS A 41 -21.23 -0.92 3.74
CA LYS A 41 -21.00 -1.45 5.09
C LYS A 41 -20.97 -0.33 6.12
N THR A 42 -20.31 0.80 5.82
CA THR A 42 -20.32 1.99 6.68
C THR A 42 -21.73 2.51 6.92
N LEU A 43 -22.53 2.61 5.86
CA LEU A 43 -23.91 3.08 5.95
C LEU A 43 -24.80 2.13 6.76
N ARG A 44 -24.58 0.81 6.63
CA ARG A 44 -25.24 -0.20 7.47
C ARG A 44 -24.90 -0.04 8.94
N LEU A 45 -23.62 0.21 9.26
CA LEU A 45 -23.17 0.49 10.63
C LEU A 45 -23.83 1.77 11.18
N ARG A 46 -23.94 2.83 10.37
CA ARG A 46 -24.65 4.05 10.76
C ARG A 46 -26.13 3.79 11.06
N CYS A 47 -26.79 2.92 10.29
CA CYS A 47 -28.16 2.51 10.61
C CYS A 47 -28.24 1.74 11.93
N LEU A 48 -27.28 0.86 12.23
CA LEU A 48 -27.23 0.17 13.53
C LEU A 48 -27.05 1.16 14.66
N ASP A 49 -26.11 2.08 14.54
CA ASP A 49 -25.85 3.15 15.51
C ASP A 49 -27.12 3.97 15.80
N CYS A 50 -27.79 4.47 14.75
CA CYS A 50 -29.07 5.18 14.85
C CYS A 50 -30.19 4.34 15.52
N CYS A 51 -30.16 3.03 15.33
CA CYS A 51 -31.11 2.08 15.89
C CYS A 51 -30.62 1.41 17.20
N ALA A 52 -29.66 2.01 17.91
CA ALA A 52 -29.10 1.51 19.16
C ALA A 52 -28.61 0.06 19.08
N GLY A 53 -27.97 -0.31 17.97
CA GLY A 53 -27.44 -1.65 17.69
C GLY A 53 -28.46 -2.69 17.25
N SER A 54 -29.77 -2.39 17.25
CA SER A 54 -30.80 -3.39 16.95
C SER A 54 -30.99 -3.60 15.44
N THR A 55 -30.69 -4.81 14.97
CA THR A 55 -30.94 -5.22 13.58
C THR A 55 -32.43 -5.23 13.24
N ALA A 56 -33.29 -5.61 14.19
CA ALA A 56 -34.74 -5.61 14.04
C ALA A 56 -35.28 -4.19 13.82
N ARG A 57 -34.80 -3.21 14.61
CA ARG A 57 -35.18 -1.80 14.43
C ARG A 57 -34.73 -1.24 13.08
N VAL A 58 -33.56 -1.65 12.58
CA VAL A 58 -33.14 -1.23 11.23
C VAL A 58 -34.08 -1.79 10.16
N ARG A 59 -34.44 -3.07 10.26
CA ARG A 59 -35.37 -3.70 9.31
C ARG A 59 -36.75 -3.01 9.34
N LEU A 60 -37.24 -2.68 10.53
CA LEU A 60 -38.56 -2.08 10.77
C LEU A 60 -38.55 -0.53 10.81
N CYS A 61 -37.45 0.10 10.40
CA CYS A 61 -37.32 1.56 10.46
C CYS A 61 -38.35 2.24 9.53
N VAL A 62 -39.18 3.11 10.09
CA VAL A 62 -40.27 3.82 9.39
C VAL A 62 -39.85 5.19 8.83
N SER A 63 -38.61 5.63 9.05
CA SER A 63 -38.08 6.91 8.56
C SER A 63 -37.81 6.88 7.05
N VAL A 64 -38.84 6.69 6.23
CA VAL A 64 -38.75 6.50 4.77
C VAL A 64 -38.19 7.72 4.02
N THR A 65 -38.21 8.91 4.64
CA THR A 65 -37.59 10.13 4.11
C THR A 65 -36.11 10.28 4.49
N CYS A 66 -35.56 9.38 5.31
CA CYS A 66 -34.14 9.38 5.64
C CYS A 66 -33.31 9.04 4.38
N PRO A 67 -32.32 9.86 4.01
CA PRO A 67 -31.47 9.59 2.84
C PRO A 67 -30.74 8.25 2.89
N SER A 68 -30.49 7.71 4.09
CA SER A 68 -29.88 6.40 4.30
C SER A 68 -30.86 5.23 4.21
N TRP A 69 -32.18 5.48 4.28
CA TRP A 69 -33.21 4.44 4.36
C TRP A 69 -33.17 3.42 3.21
N PRO A 70 -33.00 3.83 1.93
CA PRO A 70 -32.90 2.89 0.81
C PRO A 70 -31.73 1.91 0.92
N PHE A 71 -30.71 2.29 1.70
CA PHE A 71 -29.47 1.56 1.85
C PHE A 71 -29.33 0.83 3.18
N ARG A 72 -30.33 0.92 4.06
CA ARG A 72 -30.25 0.48 5.46
C ARG A 72 -29.97 -1.00 5.64
N MET A 73 -30.18 -1.80 4.58
CA MET A 73 -29.86 -3.23 4.54
C MET A 73 -28.43 -3.53 4.04
N GLY A 74 -27.63 -2.51 3.74
CA GLY A 74 -26.26 -2.68 3.24
C GLY A 74 -26.18 -2.89 1.73
N GLU A 75 -27.24 -2.59 0.98
CA GLU A 75 -27.30 -2.73 -0.48
C GLU A 75 -27.77 -1.44 -1.16
N ASN A 76 -27.30 -1.20 -2.38
CA ASN A 76 -27.72 -0.05 -3.19
C ASN A 76 -28.81 -0.49 -4.18
N PRO A 77 -30.07 -0.04 -4.02
CA PRO A 77 -31.17 -0.50 -4.87
C PRO A 77 -31.07 -0.03 -6.32
N TRP A 78 -30.25 0.99 -6.61
CA TRP A 78 -30.00 1.49 -7.96
C TRP A 78 -28.78 0.86 -8.63
N ARG A 79 -28.03 0.00 -7.92
CA ARG A 79 -26.86 -0.66 -8.49
C ARG A 79 -27.27 -2.02 -9.05
N ALA A 80 -27.31 -2.12 -10.38
CA ALA A 80 -27.50 -3.41 -11.05
C ALA A 80 -26.37 -4.40 -10.69
N ALA A 81 -26.74 -5.68 -10.55
CA ALA A 81 -25.77 -6.74 -10.40
C ALA A 81 -24.84 -6.77 -11.64
N PRO A 82 -23.54 -7.10 -11.47
CA PRO A 82 -22.65 -7.27 -12.62
C PRO A 82 -23.16 -8.41 -13.52
N SER A 83 -23.20 -8.17 -14.84
CA SER A 83 -23.49 -9.19 -15.84
C SER A 83 -22.42 -10.28 -15.83
N GLU A 84 -22.77 -11.46 -16.33
CA GLU A 84 -21.84 -12.58 -16.42
C GLU A 84 -20.58 -12.24 -17.20
N SER A 85 -20.72 -11.58 -18.36
CA SER A 85 -19.58 -11.09 -19.15
C SER A 85 -18.65 -10.16 -18.35
N LYS A 86 -19.20 -9.24 -17.53
CA LYS A 86 -18.37 -8.39 -16.66
C LYS A 86 -17.66 -9.19 -15.58
N ARG A 87 -18.30 -10.23 -15.02
CA ARG A 87 -17.67 -11.13 -14.04
C ARG A 87 -16.53 -11.93 -14.68
N GLU A 88 -16.74 -12.42 -15.89
CA GLU A 88 -15.73 -13.14 -16.66
C GLU A 88 -14.52 -12.25 -17.00
N GLN A 89 -14.76 -11.04 -17.51
CA GLN A 89 -13.70 -10.07 -17.77
C GLN A 89 -12.88 -9.76 -16.51
N ALA A 90 -13.53 -9.61 -15.34
CA ALA A 90 -12.83 -9.39 -14.07
C ALA A 90 -11.98 -10.60 -13.65
N ARG A 91 -12.49 -11.83 -13.81
CA ARG A 91 -11.73 -13.07 -13.57
C ARG A 91 -10.52 -13.16 -14.50
N ALA A 92 -10.71 -12.92 -15.79
CA ALA A 92 -9.66 -12.95 -16.80
C ALA A 92 -8.56 -11.91 -16.52
N LEU A 93 -8.94 -10.67 -16.17
CA LEU A 93 -7.99 -9.63 -15.80
C LEU A 93 -7.16 -10.00 -14.57
N THR A 94 -7.79 -10.63 -13.57
CA THR A 94 -7.10 -11.10 -12.36
C THR A 94 -6.10 -12.20 -12.70
N ALA A 95 -6.52 -13.21 -13.46
CA ALA A 95 -5.63 -14.29 -13.91
C ALA A 95 -4.45 -13.75 -14.72
N ARG A 96 -4.69 -12.80 -15.63
CA ARG A 96 -3.63 -12.14 -16.41
C ARG A 96 -2.65 -11.39 -15.52
N ARG A 97 -3.13 -10.63 -14.53
CA ARG A 97 -2.26 -9.94 -13.55
C ARG A 97 -1.38 -10.92 -12.78
N MET A 98 -1.94 -12.06 -12.36
CA MET A 98 -1.19 -13.10 -11.66
C MET A 98 -0.11 -13.73 -12.55
N PHE A 99 -0.43 -14.00 -13.82
CA PHE A 99 0.53 -14.52 -14.79
C PHE A 99 1.70 -13.56 -15.00
N LEU A 100 1.43 -12.27 -15.20
CA LEU A 100 2.48 -11.26 -15.39
C LEU A 100 3.38 -11.14 -14.16
N ALA A 101 2.79 -11.12 -12.96
CA ALA A 101 3.56 -11.06 -11.71
C ALA A 101 4.46 -12.30 -11.51
N GLU A 102 3.99 -13.49 -11.90
CA GLU A 102 4.80 -14.71 -11.86
C GLU A 102 5.95 -14.66 -12.88
N ASN A 103 5.65 -14.24 -14.11
CA ASN A 103 6.67 -14.12 -15.15
C ASN A 103 7.76 -13.10 -14.75
N GLU A 104 7.37 -11.96 -14.15
CA GLU A 104 8.32 -10.98 -13.62
C GLU A 104 9.21 -11.57 -12.50
N ARG A 105 8.64 -12.39 -11.60
CA ARG A 105 9.42 -13.09 -10.56
C ARG A 105 10.43 -14.06 -11.17
N GLN A 106 9.99 -14.87 -12.13
CA GLN A 106 10.85 -15.83 -12.81
C GLN A 106 11.98 -15.13 -13.59
N HIS A 107 11.65 -14.06 -14.31
CA HIS A 107 12.63 -13.26 -15.03
C HIS A 107 13.68 -12.64 -14.10
N ARG A 108 13.26 -12.11 -12.94
CA ARG A 108 14.18 -11.59 -11.91
C ARG A 108 15.10 -12.67 -11.37
N SER A 109 14.57 -13.84 -11.04
CA SER A 109 15.35 -14.98 -10.55
C SER A 109 16.36 -15.50 -11.60
N SER A 110 15.99 -15.50 -12.88
CA SER A 110 16.90 -15.85 -13.97
C SER A 110 18.06 -14.88 -14.11
N ILE A 111 17.83 -13.57 -13.97
CA ILE A 111 18.90 -12.55 -14.00
C ILE A 111 19.88 -12.77 -12.83
N GLU A 112 19.38 -12.95 -11.60
CA GLU A 112 20.23 -13.19 -10.42
C GLU A 112 21.11 -14.44 -10.58
N THR A 113 20.58 -15.50 -11.21
CA THR A 113 21.33 -16.74 -11.45
C THR A 113 22.44 -16.54 -12.49
N GLN A 114 22.23 -15.66 -13.49
CA GLN A 114 23.22 -15.35 -14.51
C GLN A 114 24.33 -14.41 -14.01
N GLU A 115 24.01 -13.45 -13.15
CA GLU A 115 25.01 -12.56 -12.52
C GLU A 115 25.89 -13.31 -11.51
N GLY A 116 25.36 -14.35 -10.83
CA GLY A 116 26.16 -15.30 -10.05
C GLY A 116 27.05 -16.24 -10.89
N ALA A 117 26.83 -16.32 -12.21
CA ALA A 117 27.60 -17.13 -13.15
C ALA A 117 28.56 -16.29 -14.04
N ALA A 118 28.51 -14.96 -13.95
CA ALA A 118 29.37 -14.05 -14.70
C ALA A 118 30.79 -13.94 -14.06
N THR A 119 31.63 -14.90 -14.43
CA THR A 119 33.08 -14.77 -14.71
C THR A 119 34.02 -14.35 -13.56
N THR A 120 34.65 -15.36 -12.93
CA THR A 120 36.04 -15.26 -12.51
C THR A 120 36.90 -15.02 -13.76
N LEU A 121 37.42 -13.81 -13.94
CA LEU A 121 38.41 -13.53 -15.00
C LEU A 121 39.66 -14.41 -14.76
N PRO A 122 40.17 -15.15 -15.75
CA PRO A 122 41.44 -15.82 -15.60
C PRO A 122 42.54 -14.76 -15.48
N GLY A 123 43.27 -14.81 -14.36
CA GLY A 123 44.36 -13.90 -14.06
C GLY A 123 45.38 -13.86 -15.19
N LYS A 124 45.70 -12.64 -15.64
CA LYS A 124 46.77 -12.35 -16.59
C LYS A 124 48.08 -12.99 -16.08
N PRO A 125 48.83 -13.76 -16.90
CA PRO A 125 50.10 -14.31 -16.44
C PRO A 125 51.07 -13.18 -16.11
N ARG A 126 51.63 -13.30 -14.90
CA ARG A 126 52.61 -12.39 -14.30
C ARG A 126 53.89 -12.46 -15.13
N ALA A 127 54.25 -11.36 -15.78
CA ALA A 127 55.55 -11.22 -16.44
C ALA A 127 56.65 -11.37 -15.37
N ALA A 128 57.58 -12.28 -15.65
CA ALA A 128 58.73 -12.56 -14.79
C ALA A 128 59.67 -11.35 -14.72
N GLU A 129 60.20 -11.14 -13.51
CA GLU A 129 61.28 -10.22 -13.21
C GLU A 129 62.53 -10.53 -14.06
N SER A 130 63.15 -9.48 -14.59
CA SER A 130 64.57 -9.48 -14.96
C SER A 130 65.25 -8.38 -14.16
N THR A 131 66.12 -8.80 -13.24
CA THR A 131 66.96 -7.97 -12.39
C THR A 131 68.27 -7.63 -13.10
N ALA A 132 68.57 -6.33 -13.25
CA ALA A 132 69.90 -5.69 -13.27
C ALA A 132 69.65 -4.19 -13.54
N GLY A 133 70.14 -3.19 -12.83
CA GLY A 133 71.16 -3.07 -11.80
C GLY A 133 71.77 -1.65 -11.95
N ILE A 134 71.85 -0.93 -10.83
CA ILE A 134 72.82 0.14 -10.51
C ILE A 134 72.62 1.53 -11.17
N GLY A 135 72.52 2.58 -10.34
CA GLY A 135 72.85 3.95 -10.75
C GLY A 135 72.29 5.14 -9.93
N SER A 136 72.77 5.33 -8.71
CA SER A 136 73.24 6.61 -8.10
C SER A 136 72.45 7.95 -8.19
N LYS A 137 72.29 8.57 -7.00
CA LYS A 137 72.27 10.02 -6.67
C LYS A 137 70.98 10.80 -7.04
N SER A 138 70.47 11.80 -6.31
CA SER A 138 70.86 12.54 -5.09
C SER A 138 69.73 13.55 -4.76
N GLU A 139 69.46 13.73 -3.46
CA GLU A 139 69.22 15.00 -2.73
C GLU A 139 67.96 15.90 -2.91
N GLY A 140 67.44 16.30 -1.73
CA GLY A 140 66.70 17.56 -1.43
C GLY A 140 65.17 17.45 -1.51
N GLY A 141 64.33 17.89 -0.57
CA GLY A 141 64.37 18.63 0.70
C GLY A 141 62.89 18.73 1.16
N HIS A 142 62.52 18.55 2.44
CA HIS A 142 62.15 19.62 3.40
C HIS A 142 61.32 20.76 2.76
N ASP A 143 60.17 21.23 3.26
CA ASP A 143 59.46 21.06 4.52
C ASP A 143 58.08 21.75 4.37
N HIS A 144 57.17 21.43 5.29
CA HIS A 144 55.89 22.08 5.63
C HIS A 144 54.66 21.95 4.71
#